data_AF-A0A644Y195-F1
#
_entry.id   AF-A0A644Y195-F1
#
_cell.length_a   1.000
_cell.length_b   1.000
_cell.length_c   1.000
_cell.angle_alpha   90.00
_cell.angle_beta   90.00
_cell.angle_gamma   90.00
#
_symmetry.space_group_name_H-M   'P 1'
#
loop_
_entity.id
_entity.type
_entity.pdbx_description
1 polymer ?
#
loop_
_entity_poly.entity_id
_entity_poly.type
_entity_poly.pdbx_seq_one_letter_code
_entity_poly.pdbx_strand_id
1 'polypeptide(L)'
;MEEVQSMLGRPYELDLVAYPSKFVDNGLLYRTSSFMQLLPTAGEYDAHLMLSDGSDVAVTARVTEEELLIQAKEAMWDWKNVRTKRLGLYAKGSSS
;
A
#
# COMPACT_ATOMS: atom_id res chain seq x y z
N MET A 1 11.21 -13.65 9.33
CA MET A 1 10.27 -12.97 8.41
C MET A 1 11.09 -12.20 7.37
N GLU A 2 11.90 -12.90 6.57
CA GLU A 2 12.83 -12.30 5.58
C GLU A 2 12.61 -12.82 4.16
N GLU A 3 11.78 -13.86 3.98
CA GLU A 3 11.71 -14.62 2.72
C GLU A 3 11.09 -13.85 1.56
N VAL A 4 10.07 -13.01 1.79
CA VAL A 4 9.37 -12.33 0.67
C VAL A 4 10.24 -11.25 0.01
N GLN A 5 11.10 -10.57 0.78
CA GLN A 5 12.01 -9.54 0.24
C GLN A 5 13.27 -10.14 -0.38
N SER A 6 13.87 -11.15 0.26
CA SER A 6 15.05 -11.85 -0.25
C SER A 6 14.78 -12.57 -1.57
N MET A 7 13.53 -12.98 -1.85
CA MET A 7 13.17 -13.62 -3.12
C MET A 7 12.90 -12.63 -4.27
N LEU A 8 12.63 -11.35 -3.98
CA LEU A 8 12.28 -10.35 -4.99
C LEU A 8 13.43 -9.39 -5.33
N GLY A 9 14.42 -9.21 -4.45
CA GLY A 9 15.58 -8.33 -4.68
C GLY A 9 15.23 -6.84 -4.85
N ARG A 10 13.97 -6.47 -4.59
CA ARG A 10 13.41 -5.12 -4.70
C ARG A 10 12.24 -4.96 -3.72
N PRO A 11 11.94 -3.74 -3.24
CA PRO A 11 10.73 -3.47 -2.48
C PRO A 11 9.50 -3.96 -3.26
N TYR A 12 8.52 -4.53 -2.56
CA TYR A 12 7.30 -5.00 -3.20
C TYR A 12 6.47 -3.76 -3.60
N GLU A 13 6.16 -3.61 -4.88
CA GLU A 13 5.41 -2.47 -5.42
C GLU A 13 4.08 -2.91 -6.03
N LEU A 14 2.99 -2.27 -5.62
CA LEU A 14 1.64 -2.50 -6.11
C LEU A 14 1.20 -1.33 -6.99
N ASP A 15 0.92 -1.56 -8.27
CA ASP A 15 0.23 -0.55 -9.09
C ASP A 15 -1.23 -0.47 -8.64
N LEU A 16 -1.69 0.72 -8.23
CA LEU A 16 -3.04 0.91 -7.70
C LEU A 16 -4.02 1.47 -8.72
N VAL A 17 -3.54 1.93 -9.88
CA VAL A 17 -4.35 2.64 -10.88
C VAL A 17 -5.42 1.72 -11.45
N ALA A 18 -5.11 0.44 -11.59
CA ALA A 18 -6.00 -0.55 -12.19
C ALA A 18 -7.09 -1.08 -11.24
N TYR A 19 -7.04 -0.74 -9.94
CA TYR A 19 -7.89 -1.38 -8.94
C TYR A 19 -8.90 -0.41 -8.31
N PRO A 20 -10.18 -0.80 -8.21
CA PRO A 20 -11.17 0.04 -7.55
C PRO A 20 -10.92 0.09 -6.04
N SER A 21 -10.92 1.30 -5.50
CA SER A 21 -10.82 1.55 -4.05
C SER A 21 -12.09 2.17 -3.51
N LYS A 22 -12.38 1.92 -2.23
CA LYS A 22 -13.35 2.67 -1.45
C LYS A 22 -12.63 3.61 -0.49
N PHE A 23 -13.06 4.86 -0.43
CA PHE A 23 -12.61 5.79 0.61
C PHE A 23 -13.26 5.41 1.95
N VAL A 24 -12.45 5.34 2.99
CA VAL A 24 -12.86 5.15 4.39
C VAL A 24 -12.25 6.27 5.25
N ASP A 25 -12.74 6.43 6.48
CA ASP A 25 -12.51 7.59 7.36
C ASP A 25 -11.05 8.09 7.47
N ASN A 26 -10.06 7.23 7.28
CA ASN A 26 -8.67 7.65 7.27
C ASN A 26 -7.80 6.86 6.27
N GLY A 27 -8.38 6.47 5.12
CA GLY A 27 -7.66 5.61 4.20
C GLY A 27 -8.39 5.16 2.95
N LEU A 28 -7.71 4.26 2.24
CA LEU A 28 -8.19 3.60 1.03
C LEU A 28 -8.32 2.11 1.28
N LEU A 29 -9.50 1.57 0.99
CA LEU A 29 -9.80 0.16 1.14
C LEU A 29 -9.92 -0.49 -0.24
N TYR A 30 -9.15 -1.54 -0.45
CA TYR A 30 -9.17 -2.37 -1.65
C TYR A 30 -9.57 -3.79 -1.27
N ARG A 31 -10.29 -4.49 -2.15
CA ARG A 31 -10.53 -5.94 -1.99
C ARG A 31 -9.31 -6.70 -2.49
N THR A 32 -8.78 -7.62 -1.69
CA THR A 32 -7.62 -8.46 -2.07
C THR A 32 -7.90 -9.24 -3.36
N SER A 33 -9.14 -9.69 -3.54
CA SER A 33 -9.60 -10.40 -4.74
C SER A 33 -9.62 -9.55 -6.01
N SER A 34 -9.46 -8.22 -5.91
CA SER A 34 -9.33 -7.36 -7.10
C SER A 34 -7.93 -7.38 -7.69
N PHE A 35 -6.90 -7.77 -6.92
CA PHE A 35 -5.51 -7.73 -7.38
C PHE A 35 -5.18 -8.90 -8.29
N MET A 36 -4.59 -8.62 -9.45
CA MET A 36 -4.05 -9.66 -10.34
C MET A 36 -2.69 -10.19 -9.89
N GLN A 37 -1.99 -9.42 -9.05
CA GLN A 37 -0.69 -9.78 -8.49
C GLN A 37 -0.83 -10.34 -7.07
N LEU A 38 0.09 -11.22 -6.69
CA LEU A 38 0.14 -11.81 -5.35
C LEU A 38 0.50 -10.75 -4.31
N LEU A 39 -0.43 -10.46 -3.42
CA LEU A 39 -0.18 -9.62 -2.25
C LEU A 39 0.80 -10.29 -1.27
N PRO A 40 1.56 -9.52 -0.48
CA PRO A 40 2.34 -10.08 0.61
C PRO A 40 1.42 -10.75 1.63
N THR A 41 2.00 -11.53 2.53
CA THR A 41 1.29 -12.21 3.61
C THR A 41 0.44 -11.25 4.44
N ALA A 42 -0.66 -11.74 5.00
CA ALA A 42 -1.48 -10.93 5.89
C ALA A 42 -0.65 -10.37 7.06
N GLY A 43 -0.81 -9.09 7.34
CA GLY A 43 0.05 -8.36 8.26
C GLY A 43 -0.05 -6.85 8.09
N GLU A 44 0.69 -6.14 8.94
CA GLU A 44 0.82 -4.68 8.89
C GLU A 44 2.21 -4.31 8.41
N TYR A 45 2.27 -3.38 7.46
CA TYR A 45 3.49 -2.97 6.78
C TYR A 45 3.63 -1.44 6.82
N ASP A 46 4.86 -1.00 7.03
CA ASP A 46 5.26 0.36 6.70
C ASP A 46 5.33 0.48 5.17
N ALA A 47 4.73 1.53 4.61
CA ALA A 47 4.63 1.68 3.17
C ALA A 47 4.71 3.14 2.73
N HIS A 48 4.99 3.33 1.45
CA HIS A 48 4.98 4.62 0.79
C HIS A 48 3.96 4.58 -0.36
N LEU A 49 3.05 5.55 -0.37
CA LEU A 49 2.06 5.72 -1.41
C LEU A 49 2.49 6.85 -2.35
N MET A 50 2.76 6.49 -3.59
CA MET A 50 2.99 7.44 -4.67
C MET A 50 1.65 7.86 -5.27
N LEU A 51 1.39 9.16 -5.27
CA LEU A 51 0.25 9.80 -5.87
C LEU A 51 0.55 10.22 -7.33
N SER A 52 -0.50 10.52 -8.10
CA SER A 52 -0.36 10.83 -9.53
C SER A 52 0.23 12.21 -9.81
N ASP A 53 0.17 13.12 -8.84
CA ASP A 53 0.88 14.40 -8.84
C ASP A 53 2.40 14.24 -8.57
N GLY A 54 2.85 13.01 -8.27
CA GLY A 54 4.24 12.69 -7.98
C GLY A 54 4.58 12.77 -6.50
N SER A 55 3.63 13.12 -5.63
CA SER A 55 3.82 13.14 -4.19
C SER A 55 4.04 11.72 -3.65
N ASP A 56 4.96 11.58 -2.69
CA ASP A 56 5.25 10.33 -1.98
C ASP A 56 4.89 10.51 -0.50
N VAL A 57 4.04 9.61 0.02
CA VAL A 57 3.44 9.76 1.34
C VAL A 57 3.66 8.51 2.17
N ALA A 58 4.13 8.68 3.41
CA ALA A 58 4.26 7.58 4.36
C ALA A 58 2.89 7.11 4.84
N VAL A 59 2.63 5.81 4.71
CA VAL A 59 1.36 5.16 5.02
C VAL A 59 1.60 3.86 5.79
N THR A 60 0.55 3.38 6.45
CA THR A 60 0.47 2.03 6.99
C THR A 60 -0.43 1.22 6.06
N ALA A 61 0.08 0.07 5.60
CA ALA A 61 -0.68 -0.87 4.78
C ALA A 61 -1.01 -2.11 5.60
N ARG A 62 -2.29 -2.37 5.81
CA ARG A 62 -2.80 -3.56 6.50
C ARG A 62 -3.40 -4.51 5.48
N VAL A 63 -2.80 -5.69 5.36
CA VAL A 63 -3.23 -6.75 4.46
C VAL A 63 -3.95 -7.82 5.29
N THR A 64 -5.17 -8.16 4.89
CA THR A 64 -5.92 -9.32 5.38
C THR A 64 -6.21 -10.28 4.23
N GLU A 65 -6.92 -11.37 4.48
CA GLU A 65 -7.35 -12.27 3.41
C GLU A 65 -8.34 -11.62 2.44
N GLU A 66 -9.13 -10.65 2.91
CA GLU A 66 -10.21 -10.03 2.14
C GLU A 66 -9.89 -8.62 1.66
N GLU A 67 -9.05 -7.90 2.38
CA GLU A 67 -8.89 -6.46 2.22
C GLU A 67 -7.45 -5.99 2.36
N LEU A 68 -7.10 -4.97 1.57
CA LEU A 68 -5.92 -4.13 1.77
C LEU A 68 -6.42 -2.74 2.19
N LEU A 69 -6.07 -2.35 3.41
CA LEU A 69 -6.35 -1.03 3.95
C LEU A 69 -5.05 -0.21 3.95
N ILE A 70 -5.06 0.95 3.30
CA ILE A 70 -3.95 1.91 3.26
C ILE A 70 -4.36 3.12 4.09
N GLN A 71 -3.66 3.40 5.19
CA GLN A 71 -3.95 4.51 6.09
C GLN A 71 -2.79 5.51 6.12
N ALA A 72 -3.10 6.80 6.06
CA ALA A 72 -2.08 7.83 6.22
C ALA A 72 -1.57 7.85 7.67
N LYS A 73 -0.25 8.04 7.85
CA LYS A 73 0.35 8.17 9.18
C LYS A 73 0.20 9.59 9.75
N GLU A 74 0.01 10.59 8.91
CA GLU A 74 -0.19 11.99 9.26
C GLU A 74 -1.41 12.59 8.53
N ALA A 75 -1.93 13.72 9.03
CA ALA A 75 -3.18 14.33 8.57
C ALA A 75 -3.18 14.67 7.06
N MET A 76 -4.36 14.56 6.47
CA MET A 76 -4.60 13.84 5.22
C MET A 76 -4.44 14.66 3.92
N TRP A 77 -4.04 13.95 2.85
CA TRP A 77 -4.10 14.35 1.43
C TRP A 77 -5.50 14.83 1.00
N ASP A 78 -5.61 15.60 -0.08
CA ASP A 78 -6.89 16.12 -0.56
C ASP A 78 -7.77 14.99 -1.15
N TRP A 79 -8.75 14.52 -0.37
CA TRP A 79 -9.58 13.34 -0.65
C TRP A 79 -10.35 13.42 -1.97
N LYS A 80 -10.58 14.64 -2.47
CA LYS A 80 -11.26 14.87 -3.75
C LYS A 80 -10.33 14.68 -4.94
N ASN A 81 -9.01 14.70 -4.72
CA ASN A 81 -7.99 14.68 -5.75
C ASN A 81 -6.95 13.56 -5.60
N VAL A 82 -7.02 12.72 -4.55
CA VAL A 82 -6.15 11.55 -4.42
C VAL A 82 -6.34 10.64 -5.62
N ARG A 83 -5.30 10.61 -6.47
CA ARG A 83 -5.16 9.64 -7.55
C ARG A 83 -3.97 8.78 -7.22
N THR A 84 -4.20 7.63 -6.61
CA THR A 84 -3.12 6.71 -6.26
C THR A 84 -2.47 6.16 -7.51
N LYS A 85 -1.16 5.99 -7.45
CA LYS A 85 -0.36 5.46 -8.55
C LYS A 85 0.28 4.14 -8.13
N ARG A 86 1.05 4.13 -7.04
CA ARG A 86 1.74 2.93 -6.57
C ARG A 86 1.85 2.88 -5.06
N LEU A 87 1.83 1.67 -4.49
CA LEU A 87 2.14 1.41 -3.09
C LEU A 87 3.42 0.58 -2.99
N GLY A 88 4.46 1.13 -2.36
CA GLY A 88 5.67 0.39 -2.00
C GLY A 88 5.58 -0.12 -0.57
N LEU A 89 5.77 -1.43 -0.36
CA LEU A 89 5.70 -2.10 0.94
C LEU A 89 7.11 -2.43 1.45
N TYR A 90 7.41 -2.04 2.70
CA TYR A 90 8.65 -2.36 3.40
C TYR A 90 8.37 -3.36 4.52
N ALA A 91 9.13 -4.46 4.58
CA ALA A 91 9.14 -5.34 5.72
C ALA A 91 9.80 -4.61 6.89
N LYS A 92 9.15 -4.66 8.06
CA LYS A 92 9.71 -4.15 9.32
C LYS A 92 11.08 -4.78 9.54
N GLY A 93 12.14 -3.98 9.41
CA GLY A 93 13.52 -4.44 9.54
C GLY A 93 14.54 -3.78 8.60
N SER A 94 14.11 -3.05 7.56
CA SER A 94 15.04 -2.29 6.70
C SER A 94 15.31 -0.88 7.25
N SER A 95 15.88 -0.79 8.45
CA SER A 95 16.62 0.40 8.86
C SER A 95 18.10 0.14 8.54
N SER A 96 18.64 0.82 7.54
CA SER A 96 20.08 1.07 7.45
C SER A 96 20.41 2.36 8.18
#